data_AF-A0A651F0Z6-F1
#
_entry.id   AF-A0A651F0Z6-F1
#
_cell.length_a   1.000
_cell.length_b   1.000
_cell.length_c   1.000
_cell.angle_alpha   90.00
_cell.angle_beta   90.00
_cell.angle_gamma   90.00
#
_symmetry.space_group_name_H-M   'P 1'
#
loop_
_entity.id
_entity.type
_entity.pdbx_description
1 polymer ?
#
loop_
_entity_poly.entity_id
_entity_poly.type
_entity_poly.pdbx_seq_one_letter_code
_entity_poly.pdbx_strand_id
1 'polypeptide(L)'
;MSWPSLIIGSALGLLLGLAIAIPVAHKRSRRAIDKARTAAQRALAAERLAEIGAMAGGLAHEIKNPLSTISLNAELLSEGLADLPAAAPSDPAEISRLRRRTEVLRREADRLRDILSDFLRFAGELRLEPVPTDLNSVVEELIDFYLPQADHRSIRLRAELSPTPLTVQLDIPRFKQAVLNLLINA
;
A
#
# COMPACT_ATOMS: atom_id res chain seq x y z
N MET A 1 42.02 -12.50 67.76
CA MET A 1 41.01 -12.31 66.68
C MET A 1 40.46 -13.69 66.33
N SER A 2 39.20 -13.97 66.63
CA SER A 2 38.64 -15.32 66.46
C SER A 2 38.27 -15.55 64.99
N TRP A 3 38.82 -16.60 64.38
CA TRP A 3 38.49 -17.08 63.03
C TRP A 3 37.02 -16.96 62.60
N PRO A 4 36.00 -17.23 63.45
CA PRO A 4 34.59 -17.04 63.08
C PRO A 4 34.20 -15.60 62.67
N SER A 5 34.79 -14.54 63.25
CA SER A 5 34.39 -13.17 62.90
C SER A 5 34.89 -12.73 61.51
N LEU A 6 36.03 -13.26 61.06
CA LEU A 6 36.56 -13.03 59.72
C LEU A 6 35.69 -13.69 58.64
N ILE A 7 35.21 -14.91 58.90
CA ILE A 7 34.33 -15.65 57.98
C ILE A 7 33.01 -14.90 57.82
N ILE A 8 32.40 -14.45 58.92
CA ILE A 8 31.14 -13.71 58.91
C ILE A 8 31.28 -12.37 58.17
N GLY A 9 32.36 -11.62 58.40
CA GLY A 9 32.62 -10.36 57.70
C GLY A 9 32.79 -10.54 56.18
N SER A 10 33.51 -11.60 55.76
CA SER A 10 33.70 -11.90 54.35
C SER A 10 32.39 -12.30 53.64
N ALA A 11 31.56 -13.12 54.30
CA ALA A 11 30.25 -13.52 53.78
C ALA A 11 29.28 -12.33 53.67
N LEU A 12 29.28 -11.42 54.66
CA LEU A 12 28.44 -10.23 54.65
C LEU A 12 28.85 -9.26 53.53
N GLY A 13 30.16 -9.08 53.30
CA GLY A 13 30.68 -8.27 52.20
C GLY A 13 30.29 -8.83 50.82
N LEU A 14 30.34 -10.15 50.66
CA LEU A 14 29.94 -10.83 49.42
C LEU A 14 28.43 -10.68 49.14
N LEU A 15 27.61 -10.83 50.18
CA LEU A 15 26.15 -10.62 50.10
C LEU A 15 25.81 -9.17 49.74
N LEU A 16 26.47 -8.19 50.37
CA LEU A 16 26.26 -6.77 50.08
C LEU A 16 26.69 -6.42 48.65
N GLY A 17 27.82 -6.99 48.20
CA GLY A 17 28.31 -6.87 46.83
C GLY A 17 27.31 -7.43 45.81
N LEU A 18 26.77 -8.63 46.04
CA LEU A 18 25.73 -9.23 45.20
C LEU A 18 24.42 -8.41 45.21
N ALA A 19 24.00 -7.93 46.37
CA ALA A 19 22.80 -7.11 46.54
C ALA A 19 22.85 -5.80 45.75
N ILE A 20 24.04 -5.25 45.49
CA ILE A 20 24.24 -4.07 44.62
C ILE A 20 24.46 -4.48 43.16
N ALA A 21 25.30 -5.49 42.91
CA ALA A 21 25.69 -5.88 41.56
C ALA A 21 24.52 -6.41 40.73
N ILE A 22 23.65 -7.25 41.32
CA ILE A 22 22.49 -7.84 40.63
C ILE A 22 21.53 -6.76 40.09
N PRO A 23 20.98 -5.83 40.91
CA PRO A 23 20.06 -4.81 40.40
C PRO A 23 20.74 -3.83 39.43
N VAL A 24 22.03 -3.53 39.60
CA VAL A 24 22.78 -2.71 38.63
C VAL A 24 22.91 -3.44 37.28
N ALA A 25 23.26 -4.73 37.29
CA ALA A 25 23.33 -5.55 36.08
C ALA A 25 21.94 -5.68 35.42
N HIS A 26 20.90 -5.90 36.21
CA HIS A 26 19.52 -6.00 35.73
C HIS A 26 19.03 -4.68 35.10
N LYS A 27 19.35 -3.53 35.72
CA LYS A 27 19.03 -2.20 35.19
C LYS A 27 19.81 -1.88 33.92
N ARG A 28 21.08 -2.29 33.82
CA ARG A 28 21.89 -2.16 32.60
C ARG A 28 21.33 -3.01 31.46
N SER A 29 20.96 -4.26 31.75
CA SER A 29 20.35 -5.16 30.76
C SER A 29 19.03 -4.61 30.22
N ARG A 30 18.12 -4.14 31.09
CA ARG A 30 16.87 -3.49 30.67
C ARG A 30 17.11 -2.27 29.78
N ARG A 31 18.02 -1.37 30.19
CA ARG A 31 18.40 -0.20 29.37
C ARG A 31 18.99 -0.59 28.01
N ALA A 32 19.77 -1.67 27.94
CA ALA A 32 20.32 -2.16 26.69
C ALA A 32 19.22 -2.70 25.77
N ILE A 33 18.27 -3.46 26.31
CA ILE A 33 17.11 -3.99 25.57
C ILE A 33 16.22 -2.84 25.06
N ASP A 34 15.91 -1.85 25.90
CA ASP A 34 15.08 -0.71 25.50
C ASP A 34 15.75 0.14 24.41
N LYS A 35 17.08 0.35 24.53
CA LYS A 35 17.87 1.01 23.48
C LYS A 35 17.89 0.21 22.19
N ALA A 36 18.05 -1.12 22.27
CA ALA A 36 18.03 -1.99 21.09
C ALA A 36 16.65 -1.96 20.41
N ARG A 37 15.55 -2.02 21.17
CA ARG A 37 14.18 -1.92 20.64
C ARG A 37 13.93 -0.58 19.96
N THR A 38 14.29 0.52 20.60
CA THR A 38 14.12 1.86 20.01
C THR A 38 14.99 2.07 18.77
N ALA A 39 16.23 1.55 18.76
CA ALA A 39 17.08 1.56 17.58
C ALA A 39 16.49 0.72 16.44
N ALA A 40 15.97 -0.48 16.74
CA ALA A 40 15.31 -1.33 15.75
C ALA A 40 14.05 -0.66 15.16
N GLN A 41 13.22 -0.03 16.00
CA GLN A 41 12.06 0.74 15.53
C GLN A 41 12.46 1.91 14.62
N ARG A 42 13.53 2.63 14.97
CA ARG A 42 14.06 3.73 14.13
C ARG A 42 14.62 3.21 12.81
N ALA A 43 15.32 2.08 12.83
CA ALA A 43 15.86 1.45 11.63
C ALA A 43 14.73 1.04 10.68
N LEU A 44 13.68 0.39 11.20
CA LEU A 44 12.50 0.00 10.43
C LEU A 44 11.78 1.22 9.83
N ALA A 45 11.65 2.30 10.60
CA ALA A 45 11.04 3.54 10.11
C ALA A 45 11.90 4.21 9.02
N ALA A 46 13.23 4.21 9.17
CA ALA A 46 14.16 4.75 8.19
C ALA A 46 14.17 3.93 6.89
N GLU A 47 14.13 2.60 7.00
CA GLU A 47 14.01 1.69 5.86
C GLU A 47 12.71 1.94 5.08
N ARG A 48 11.58 2.03 5.78
CA ARG A 48 10.29 2.36 5.17
C ARG A 48 10.30 3.73 4.47
N LEU A 49 10.91 4.74 5.08
CA LEU A 49 11.05 6.06 4.45
C LEU A 49 11.95 6.03 3.21
N ALA A 50 13.03 5.24 3.24
CA ALA A 50 13.90 5.05 2.09
C ALA A 50 13.18 4.35 0.92
N GLU A 51 12.37 3.33 1.21
CA GLU A 51 11.53 2.67 0.21
C GLU A 51 10.50 3.62 -0.42
N ILE A 52 9.80 4.41 0.41
CA ILE A 52 8.87 5.44 -0.07
C ILE A 52 9.61 6.47 -0.94
N GLY A 53 10.81 6.90 -0.51
CA GLY A 53 11.63 7.85 -1.27
C GLY A 53 12.06 7.30 -2.64
N ALA A 54 12.48 6.03 -2.70
CA ALA A 54 12.83 5.36 -3.96
C ALA A 54 11.62 5.26 -4.90
N MET A 55 10.44 4.88 -4.37
CA MET A 55 9.20 4.86 -5.17
C MET A 55 8.75 6.26 -5.61
N ALA A 56 8.90 7.28 -4.78
CA ALA A 56 8.53 8.65 -5.14
C ALA A 56 9.33 9.17 -6.35
N GLY A 57 10.58 8.75 -6.50
CA GLY A 57 11.38 9.03 -7.69
C GLY A 57 10.81 8.38 -8.96
N GLY A 58 10.41 7.10 -8.87
CA GLY A 58 9.71 6.39 -9.95
C GLY A 58 8.35 7.02 -10.29
N LEU A 59 7.60 7.41 -9.26
CA LEU A 59 6.31 8.09 -9.39
C LEU A 59 6.42 9.39 -10.20
N ALA A 60 7.44 10.21 -9.94
CA ALA A 60 7.65 11.44 -10.68
C ALA A 60 7.84 11.18 -12.19
N HIS A 61 8.56 10.11 -12.52
CA HIS A 61 8.74 9.67 -13.90
C HIS A 61 7.43 9.16 -14.51
N GLU A 62 6.69 8.34 -13.78
CA GLU A 62 5.41 7.80 -14.24
C GLU A 62 4.30 8.83 -14.37
N ILE A 63 4.29 9.89 -13.57
CA ILE A 63 3.38 11.03 -13.68
C ILE A 63 3.75 11.90 -14.88
N LYS A 64 5.04 12.13 -15.12
CA LYS A 64 5.52 12.99 -16.22
C LYS A 64 5.03 12.50 -17.58
N ASN A 65 4.97 11.19 -17.79
CA ASN A 65 4.55 10.58 -19.06
C ASN A 65 3.10 10.90 -19.47
N PRO A 66 2.06 10.52 -18.70
CA PRO A 66 0.67 10.86 -19.00
C PRO A 66 0.45 12.38 -19.06
N LEU A 67 1.14 13.15 -18.21
CA LEU A 67 1.04 14.61 -18.23
C LEU A 67 1.57 15.22 -19.53
N SER A 68 2.68 14.68 -20.07
CA SER A 68 3.20 15.09 -21.38
C SER A 68 2.23 14.75 -22.52
N THR A 69 1.62 13.56 -22.46
CA THR A 69 0.58 13.14 -23.42
C THR A 69 -0.66 14.03 -23.35
N ILE A 70 -1.07 14.43 -22.14
CA ILE A 70 -2.16 15.38 -21.90
C ILE A 70 -1.84 16.72 -22.54
N SER A 71 -0.67 17.29 -22.25
CA SER A 71 -0.24 18.57 -22.82
C SER A 71 -0.25 18.56 -24.34
N LEU A 72 0.35 17.54 -24.96
CA LEU A 72 0.39 17.41 -26.42
C LEU A 72 -1.02 17.27 -27.03
N ASN A 73 -1.89 16.45 -26.45
CA ASN A 73 -3.25 16.27 -26.99
C ASN A 73 -4.12 17.50 -26.78
N ALA A 74 -3.90 18.26 -25.70
CA ALA A 74 -4.59 19.51 -25.45
C ALA A 74 -4.15 20.61 -26.44
N GLU A 75 -2.85 20.72 -26.72
CA GLU A 75 -2.29 21.61 -27.74
C GLU A 75 -2.89 21.30 -29.12
N LEU A 76 -2.82 20.05 -29.54
CA LEU A 76 -3.37 19.62 -30.83
C LEU A 76 -4.90 19.70 -30.91
N LEU A 77 -5.61 19.66 -29.77
CA LEU A 77 -7.05 19.91 -29.70
C LEU A 77 -7.34 21.40 -29.85
N SER A 78 -6.54 22.26 -29.22
CA SER A 78 -6.65 23.72 -29.36
C SER A 78 -6.39 24.18 -30.80
N GLU A 79 -5.33 23.68 -31.43
CA GLU A 79 -5.03 23.94 -32.86
C GLU A 79 -6.18 23.50 -33.76
N GLY A 80 -6.64 22.24 -33.61
CA GLY A 80 -7.73 21.72 -34.43
C GLY A 80 -9.08 22.40 -34.18
N LEU A 81 -9.29 23.02 -33.01
CA LEU A 81 -10.48 23.85 -32.76
C LEU A 81 -10.34 25.25 -33.38
N ALA A 82 -9.13 25.82 -33.44
CA ALA A 82 -8.86 27.12 -34.05
C ALA A 82 -8.99 27.08 -35.58
N ASP A 83 -8.68 25.93 -36.19
CA ASP A 83 -8.79 25.71 -37.63
C ASP A 83 -10.22 25.45 -38.11
N LEU A 84 -11.19 25.30 -37.19
CA LEU A 84 -12.59 25.07 -37.55
C LEU A 84 -13.20 26.31 -38.22
N PRO A 85 -13.78 26.18 -39.42
CA PRO A 85 -14.41 27.30 -40.10
C PRO A 85 -15.68 27.76 -39.35
N ALA A 86 -15.74 29.06 -39.01
CA ALA A 86 -16.85 29.64 -38.23
C ALA A 86 -18.24 29.58 -38.90
N ALA A 87 -18.30 29.33 -40.21
CA ALA A 87 -19.53 29.42 -41.01
C ALA A 87 -19.78 28.21 -41.94
N ALA A 88 -19.00 27.14 -41.84
CA ALA A 88 -19.15 25.94 -42.67
C ALA A 88 -19.33 24.68 -41.81
N PRO A 89 -20.11 23.68 -42.27
CA PRO A 89 -20.23 22.42 -41.56
C PRO A 89 -18.87 21.74 -41.51
N SER A 90 -18.39 21.46 -40.29
CA SER A 90 -17.10 20.80 -40.08
C SER A 90 -17.10 19.39 -40.68
N ASP A 91 -15.97 18.99 -41.27
CA ASP A 91 -15.79 17.65 -41.81
C ASP A 91 -16.01 16.61 -40.69
N PRO A 92 -16.89 15.60 -40.87
CA PRO A 92 -17.06 14.51 -39.92
C PRO A 92 -15.74 13.84 -39.48
N ALA A 93 -14.74 13.79 -40.37
CA ALA A 93 -13.42 13.25 -40.04
C ALA A 93 -12.62 14.15 -39.07
N GLU A 94 -12.83 15.46 -39.11
CA GLU A 94 -12.21 16.43 -38.21
C GLU A 94 -12.85 16.38 -36.82
N ILE A 95 -14.19 16.34 -36.76
CA ILE A 95 -14.93 16.13 -35.50
C ILE A 95 -14.50 14.81 -34.83
N SER A 96 -14.37 13.73 -35.61
CA SER A 96 -13.91 12.43 -35.10
C SER A 96 -12.50 12.49 -34.53
N ARG A 97 -11.58 13.22 -35.19
CA ARG A 97 -10.21 13.45 -34.70
C ARG A 97 -10.19 14.20 -33.37
N LEU A 98 -10.95 15.29 -33.26
CA LEU A 98 -11.06 16.07 -32.02
C LEU A 98 -11.63 15.22 -30.87
N ARG A 99 -12.70 14.46 -31.11
CA ARG A 99 -13.26 13.54 -30.10
C ARG A 99 -12.26 12.49 -29.65
N ARG A 100 -11.47 11.93 -30.57
CA ARG A 100 -10.41 10.97 -30.21
C ARG A 100 -9.36 11.59 -29.29
N ARG A 101 -8.99 12.87 -29.51
CA ARG A 101 -8.06 13.59 -28.61
C ARG A 101 -8.66 13.78 -27.22
N THR A 102 -9.91 14.21 -27.11
CA THR A 102 -10.60 14.33 -25.81
C THR A 102 -10.63 13.01 -25.05
N GLU A 103 -10.86 11.90 -25.76
CA GLU A 103 -10.85 10.58 -25.17
C GLU A 103 -9.45 10.13 -24.69
N VAL A 104 -8.38 10.52 -25.40
CA VAL A 104 -7.00 10.32 -24.91
C VAL A 104 -6.76 11.11 -23.62
N LEU A 105 -7.17 12.38 -23.57
CA LEU A 105 -7.03 13.21 -22.37
C LEU A 105 -7.72 12.57 -21.15
N ARG A 106 -8.94 12.07 -21.34
CA ARG A 106 -9.71 11.39 -20.28
C ARG A 106 -8.96 10.16 -19.75
N ARG A 107 -8.47 9.31 -20.65
CA ARG A 107 -7.73 8.09 -20.27
C ARG A 107 -6.45 8.39 -19.50
N GLU A 108 -5.67 9.40 -19.92
CA GLU A 108 -4.45 9.76 -19.20
C GLU A 108 -4.73 10.40 -17.83
N ALA A 109 -5.84 11.13 -17.69
CA ALA A 109 -6.29 11.66 -16.40
C ALA A 109 -6.73 10.53 -15.44
N ASP A 110 -7.48 9.54 -15.95
CA ASP A 110 -7.84 8.34 -15.18
C ASP A 110 -6.58 7.59 -14.74
N ARG A 111 -5.59 7.42 -15.63
CA ARG A 111 -4.31 6.79 -15.32
C ARG A 111 -3.52 7.54 -14.24
N LEU A 112 -3.48 8.87 -14.29
CA LEU A 112 -2.84 9.69 -13.26
C LEU A 112 -3.50 9.49 -11.88
N ARG A 113 -4.84 9.41 -11.84
CA ARG A 113 -5.57 9.13 -10.60
C ARG A 113 -5.19 7.77 -10.03
N ASP A 114 -5.08 6.75 -10.87
CA ASP A 114 -4.77 5.39 -10.43
C ASP A 114 -3.34 5.30 -9.87
N ILE A 115 -2.36 5.88 -10.58
CA ILE A 115 -0.96 5.99 -10.13
C ILE A 115 -0.85 6.70 -8.78
N LEU A 116 -1.56 7.82 -8.61
CA LEU A 116 -1.57 8.57 -7.34
C LEU A 116 -2.23 7.75 -6.22
N SER A 117 -3.33 7.06 -6.51
CA SER A 117 -4.03 6.22 -5.56
C SER A 117 -3.15 5.06 -5.07
N ASP A 118 -2.44 4.38 -5.99
CA ASP A 118 -1.47 3.35 -5.66
C ASP A 118 -0.35 3.87 -4.77
N PHE A 119 0.21 5.04 -5.10
CA PHE A 119 1.24 5.65 -4.30
C PHE A 119 0.76 6.02 -2.89
N LEU A 120 -0.41 6.64 -2.76
CA LEU A 120 -0.98 6.99 -1.45
C LEU A 120 -1.33 5.76 -0.62
N ARG A 121 -1.79 4.67 -1.28
CA ARG A 121 -2.00 3.38 -0.61
C ARG A 121 -0.70 2.81 -0.04
N PHE A 122 0.41 2.94 -0.77
CA PHE A 122 1.72 2.46 -0.33
C PHE A 122 2.35 3.36 0.75
N ALA A 123 2.32 4.67 0.56
CA ALA A 123 2.93 5.65 1.45
C ALA A 123 2.15 5.84 2.77
N GLY A 124 0.83 5.58 2.76
CA GLY A 124 -0.02 5.71 3.94
C GLY A 124 0.21 4.63 4.99
N GLU A 125 -0.16 4.94 6.25
CA GLU A 125 -0.43 3.89 7.23
C GLU A 125 -1.65 3.09 6.76
N LEU A 126 -1.46 1.80 6.47
CA LEU A 126 -2.54 0.88 6.18
C LEU A 126 -3.40 0.71 7.45
N ARG A 127 -4.36 1.61 7.64
CA ARG A 127 -5.41 1.43 8.64
C ARG A 127 -6.42 0.46 8.06
N LEU A 128 -6.41 -0.74 8.63
CA LEU A 128 -7.42 -1.76 8.38
C LEU A 128 -8.56 -1.53 9.36
N GLU A 129 -9.78 -1.59 8.86
CA GLU A 129 -10.99 -1.59 9.69
C GLU A 129 -11.64 -2.98 9.58
N PRO A 130 -11.04 -4.02 10.19
CA PRO A 130 -11.56 -5.36 10.06
C PRO A 130 -12.86 -5.52 10.84
N VAL A 131 -13.84 -6.12 10.19
CA VAL A 131 -15.12 -6.49 10.80
C VAL A 131 -15.39 -7.99 10.62
N PRO A 132 -16.08 -8.65 11.57
CA PRO A 132 -16.43 -10.06 11.42
C PRO A 132 -17.31 -10.26 10.18
N THR A 133 -16.79 -10.98 9.20
CA THR A 133 -17.43 -11.14 7.88
C THR A 133 -17.33 -12.59 7.44
N ASP A 134 -18.41 -13.14 6.89
CA ASP A 134 -18.37 -14.44 6.22
C ASP A 134 -17.64 -14.32 4.88
N LEU A 135 -16.48 -14.96 4.77
CA LEU A 135 -15.61 -14.87 3.60
C LEU A 135 -16.29 -15.40 2.33
N ASN A 136 -17.13 -16.43 2.47
CA ASN A 136 -17.85 -17.02 1.34
C ASN A 136 -18.70 -15.95 0.63
N SER A 137 -19.48 -15.17 1.40
CA SER A 137 -20.37 -14.14 0.87
C SER A 137 -19.63 -13.07 0.06
N VAL A 138 -18.44 -12.67 0.52
CA VAL A 138 -17.63 -11.65 -0.17
C VAL A 138 -17.05 -12.19 -1.47
N VAL A 139 -16.61 -13.45 -1.48
CA VAL A 139 -16.05 -14.09 -2.68
C VAL A 139 -17.14 -14.36 -3.71
N GLU A 140 -18.34 -14.79 -3.29
CA GLU A 140 -19.50 -14.96 -4.17
C GLU A 140 -19.86 -13.65 -4.88
N GLU A 141 -19.96 -12.55 -4.14
CA GLU A 141 -20.26 -11.23 -4.72
C GLU A 141 -19.22 -10.80 -5.77
N LEU A 142 -17.94 -11.09 -5.52
CA LEU A 142 -16.85 -10.79 -6.46
C LEU A 142 -16.91 -11.64 -7.73
N ILE A 143 -17.26 -12.92 -7.58
CA ILE A 143 -17.43 -13.84 -8.70
C ILE A 143 -18.57 -13.35 -9.57
N ASP A 144 -19.75 -13.07 -8.98
CA ASP A 144 -20.92 -12.58 -9.70
C ASP A 144 -20.62 -11.27 -10.44
N PHE A 145 -19.85 -10.38 -9.81
CA PHE A 145 -19.41 -9.13 -10.43
C PHE A 145 -18.48 -9.36 -11.64
N TYR A 146 -17.54 -10.31 -11.56
CA TYR A 146 -16.52 -10.53 -12.60
C TYR A 146 -16.96 -11.50 -13.69
N LEU A 147 -17.98 -12.33 -13.43
CA LEU A 147 -18.47 -13.36 -14.35
C LEU A 147 -18.76 -12.83 -15.77
N PRO A 148 -19.42 -11.66 -15.95
CA PRO A 148 -19.69 -11.13 -17.29
C PRO A 148 -18.40 -10.83 -18.09
N GLN A 149 -17.34 -10.37 -17.42
CA GLN A 149 -16.06 -10.12 -18.07
C GLN A 149 -15.33 -11.43 -18.42
N ALA A 150 -15.38 -12.42 -17.53
CA ALA A 150 -14.82 -13.75 -17.78
C ALA A 150 -15.50 -14.41 -18.98
N ASP A 151 -16.83 -14.38 -19.05
CA ASP A 151 -17.62 -14.93 -20.16
C ASP A 151 -17.30 -14.24 -21.48
N HIS A 152 -17.21 -12.91 -21.50
CA HIS A 152 -16.83 -12.14 -22.69
C HIS A 152 -15.42 -12.54 -23.20
N ARG A 153 -14.52 -12.96 -22.30
CA ARG A 153 -13.18 -13.45 -22.64
C ARG A 153 -13.13 -14.97 -22.85
N SER A 154 -14.27 -15.67 -22.79
CA SER A 154 -14.36 -17.13 -22.85
C SER A 154 -13.49 -17.84 -21.78
N ILE A 155 -13.33 -17.21 -20.62
CA ILE A 155 -12.59 -17.75 -19.47
C ILE A 155 -13.56 -18.48 -18.56
N ARG A 156 -13.20 -19.70 -18.15
CA ARG A 156 -13.99 -20.49 -17.20
C ARG A 156 -13.56 -20.16 -15.77
N LEU A 157 -14.42 -19.47 -15.02
CA LEU A 157 -14.22 -19.26 -13.60
C LEU A 157 -14.71 -20.49 -12.80
N ARG A 158 -13.92 -20.97 -11.84
CA ARG A 158 -14.32 -22.01 -10.88
C ARG A 158 -13.98 -21.54 -9.48
N ALA A 159 -14.95 -21.65 -8.58
CA ALA A 159 -14.77 -21.32 -7.18
C ALA A 159 -15.13 -22.53 -6.32
N GLU A 160 -14.21 -22.91 -5.43
CA GLU A 160 -14.40 -23.95 -4.43
C GLU A 160 -14.44 -23.27 -3.06
N LEU A 161 -15.66 -22.98 -2.59
CA LEU A 161 -15.90 -22.29 -1.32
C LEU A 161 -16.10 -23.30 -0.18
N SER A 162 -15.91 -22.82 1.05
CA SER A 162 -16.14 -23.63 2.24
C SER A 162 -17.63 -24.05 2.32
N PRO A 163 -17.94 -25.32 2.65
CA PRO A 163 -19.33 -25.77 2.80
C PRO A 163 -20.03 -25.18 4.04
N THR A 164 -19.28 -24.55 4.93
CA THR A 164 -19.80 -23.86 6.13
C THR A 164 -19.35 -22.40 6.15
N PRO A 165 -20.13 -21.48 6.76
CA PRO A 165 -19.74 -20.08 6.89
C PRO A 165 -18.35 -19.93 7.51
N LEU A 166 -17.50 -19.11 6.88
CA LEU A 166 -16.13 -18.88 7.30
C LEU A 166 -15.99 -17.43 7.76
N THR A 167 -16.34 -17.18 9.03
CA THR A 167 -16.25 -15.84 9.60
C THR A 167 -14.81 -15.47 9.94
N VAL A 168 -14.32 -14.40 9.33
CA VAL A 168 -12.98 -13.84 9.56
C VAL A 168 -13.05 -12.34 9.82
N GLN A 169 -12.04 -11.80 10.50
CA GLN A 169 -11.90 -10.36 10.68
C GLN A 169 -11.35 -9.74 9.38
N LEU A 170 -12.22 -9.07 8.62
CA LEU A 170 -11.94 -8.65 7.25
C LEU A 170 -12.21 -7.16 7.03
N ASP A 171 -11.26 -6.46 6.41
CA ASP A 171 -11.51 -5.16 5.77
C ASP A 171 -12.09 -5.45 4.38
N ILE A 172 -13.43 -5.41 4.26
CA ILE A 172 -14.15 -5.87 3.08
C ILE A 172 -13.71 -5.11 1.80
N PRO A 173 -13.68 -3.76 1.78
CA PRO A 173 -13.25 -3.03 0.58
C PRO A 173 -11.84 -3.41 0.12
N ARG A 174 -10.89 -3.55 1.04
CA ARG A 174 -9.50 -3.88 0.68
C ARG A 174 -9.34 -5.32 0.23
N PHE A 175 -10.05 -6.25 0.85
CA PHE A 175 -10.06 -7.63 0.41
C PHE A 175 -10.62 -7.76 -1.01
N LYS A 176 -11.76 -7.11 -1.28
CA LYS A 176 -12.35 -7.06 -2.63
C LYS A 176 -11.37 -6.52 -3.66
N GLN A 177 -10.71 -5.40 -3.37
CA GLN A 177 -9.69 -4.82 -4.24
C GLN A 177 -8.54 -5.80 -4.51
N ALA A 178 -8.02 -6.47 -3.47
CA ALA A 178 -6.93 -7.42 -3.62
C ALA A 178 -7.31 -8.60 -4.51
N VAL A 179 -8.49 -9.20 -4.28
CA VAL A 179 -8.97 -10.32 -5.09
C VAL A 179 -9.26 -9.89 -6.53
N LEU A 180 -9.87 -8.72 -6.74
CA LEU A 180 -10.08 -8.17 -8.10
C LEU A 180 -8.76 -7.97 -8.84
N ASN A 181 -7.74 -7.42 -8.17
CA ASN A 181 -6.43 -7.25 -8.77
C ASN A 181 -5.83 -8.59 -9.20
N LEU A 182 -6.05 -9.67 -8.43
CA LEU A 182 -5.64 -11.02 -8.82
C LEU A 182 -6.44 -11.53 -10.04
N LEU A 183 -7.77 -11.35 -10.05
CA LEU A 183 -8.63 -11.80 -11.15
C LEU A 183 -8.38 -11.07 -12.47
N ILE A 184 -7.99 -9.79 -12.42
CA ILE A 184 -7.67 -8.98 -13.60
C ILE A 184 -6.31 -9.37 -14.18
N ASN A 185 -5.36 -9.74 -13.32
CA ASN A 185 -3.98 -10.06 -13.70
C ASN A 185 -3.75 -11.54 -14.04
N ALA A 186 -4.66 -12.44 -13.64
CA ALA A 186 -4.64 -13.86 -13.98
C ALA A 186 -5.02 -14.11 -15.45
#